data_AF-A0A2J8TYY8-F1
#
_entry.id   AF-A0A2J8TYY8-F1
#
_cell.length_a   1.000
_cell.length_b   1.000
_cell.length_c   1.000
_cell.angle_alpha   90.00
_cell.angle_beta   90.00
_cell.angle_gamma   90.00
#
_symmetry.space_group_name_H-M   'P 1'
#
loop_
_entity.id
_entity.type
_entity.pdbx_description
1 polymer ?
#
loop_
_entity_poly.entity_id
_entity_poly.type
_entity_poly.pdbx_seq_one_letter_code
_entity_poly.pdbx_strand_id
1 'polypeptide(L)'
;METKLPPASTPTSPSSPGLSPVPPPDKVDGFSRRSLRRARPRRSHSSSQFRYQSNQQELTPLPLLKDVPASELHELLSRKLAQCGVMFDFLDCVADLKGKEVKRAALNELVECVGSTRGVLIEPVYPDIIRMISVNIFRTLPPSENPEFDPEEDEPNLEPSWPHLQLVYEFFLRFLESPDFQPSVAKRYVDQK
;
A
#
# COMPACT_ATOMS: atom_id res chain seq x y z
N MET A 1 78.70 -38.58 54.61
CA MET A 1 79.30 -38.16 55.90
C MET A 1 79.54 -36.67 55.77
N GLU A 2 79.08 -35.76 56.61
CA GLU A 2 78.44 -35.83 57.92
C GLU A 2 77.81 -34.46 58.19
N THR A 3 76.70 -34.51 58.91
CA THR A 3 75.99 -33.48 59.68
C THR A 3 76.85 -32.37 60.30
N LYS A 4 76.43 -31.10 60.15
CA LYS A 4 76.45 -30.10 61.24
C LYS A 4 75.69 -28.79 60.91
N LEU A 5 74.61 -28.53 61.65
CA LEU A 5 74.09 -27.20 62.05
C LEU A 5 75.06 -26.57 63.08
N PRO A 6 75.13 -25.23 63.37
CA PRO A 6 74.03 -24.26 63.63
C PRO A 6 74.42 -22.78 63.28
N PRO A 7 73.99 -21.68 63.96
CA PRO A 7 72.65 -21.25 64.44
C PRO A 7 72.16 -19.87 63.91
N ALA A 8 70.85 -19.68 64.05
CA ALA A 8 70.04 -18.46 64.33
C ALA A 8 70.52 -17.03 63.93
N SER A 9 69.76 -16.43 63.00
CA SER A 9 69.53 -14.98 62.94
C SER A 9 68.07 -14.71 62.55
N THR A 10 67.39 -13.90 63.36
CA THR A 10 66.00 -13.42 63.22
C THR A 10 65.87 -12.38 62.07
N PRO A 11 64.63 -12.06 61.62
CA PRO A 11 64.29 -12.11 60.21
C PRO A 11 64.52 -10.78 59.46
N THR A 12 65.01 -10.88 58.24
CA THR A 12 64.85 -9.86 57.19
C THR A 12 63.93 -10.45 56.13
N SER A 13 62.71 -9.92 56.04
CA SER A 13 61.74 -10.29 54.99
C SER A 13 62.09 -9.58 53.67
N PRO A 14 62.04 -10.28 52.53
CA PRO A 14 62.24 -9.69 51.21
C PRO A 14 60.91 -9.29 50.57
N SER A 15 60.97 -8.87 49.29
CA SER A 15 59.87 -8.51 48.35
C SER A 15 59.36 -7.06 48.44
N SER A 16 59.14 -6.29 47.39
CA SER A 16 59.23 -6.42 45.93
C SER A 16 59.10 -4.99 45.33
N PRO A 17 59.44 -4.75 44.05
CA PRO A 17 59.43 -3.40 43.48
C PRO A 17 58.00 -2.85 43.37
N GLY A 18 57.83 -1.59 43.77
CA GLY A 18 56.55 -0.89 43.79
C GLY A 18 55.92 -0.76 42.40
N LEU A 19 54.70 -1.28 42.28
CA LEU A 19 53.76 -1.00 41.19
C LEU A 19 52.81 0.12 41.62
N SER A 20 52.56 1.03 40.69
CA SER A 20 51.76 2.25 40.80
C SER A 20 50.31 2.01 41.27
N PRO A 21 49.64 3.01 41.87
CA PRO A 21 48.38 2.79 42.57
C PRO A 21 47.15 2.73 41.65
N VAL A 22 46.25 1.82 41.99
CA VAL A 22 44.88 1.64 41.47
C VAL A 22 43.91 2.56 42.25
N PRO A 23 42.93 3.24 41.62
CA PRO A 23 41.84 3.90 42.34
C PRO A 23 40.63 2.96 42.59
N PRO A 24 39.80 3.24 43.63
CA PRO A 24 38.80 2.32 44.21
C PRO A 24 37.42 2.32 43.51
N PRO A 25 36.51 1.38 43.85
CA PRO A 25 35.27 1.12 43.09
C PRO A 25 34.02 1.87 43.59
N ASP A 26 33.11 2.04 42.64
CA ASP A 26 31.64 2.21 42.66
C ASP A 26 30.93 3.04 43.75
N LYS A 27 30.27 4.10 43.30
CA LYS A 27 28.90 4.44 43.73
C LYS A 27 28.03 4.85 42.54
N VAL A 28 27.08 3.97 42.24
CA VAL A 28 25.80 4.21 41.56
C VAL A 28 25.09 5.40 42.20
N ASP A 29 24.80 6.45 41.42
CA ASP A 29 23.46 6.78 40.88
C ASP A 29 23.46 8.25 40.44
N GLY A 30 23.02 8.50 39.21
CA GLY A 30 23.03 9.86 38.68
C GLY A 30 22.67 9.87 37.21
N PHE A 31 21.36 9.76 36.96
CA PHE A 31 20.64 10.04 35.71
C PHE A 31 21.39 10.87 34.66
N SER A 32 22.34 10.25 33.96
CA SER A 32 22.69 10.68 32.61
C SER A 32 21.80 9.90 31.68
N ARG A 33 20.63 10.49 31.40
CA ARG A 33 19.83 10.15 30.21
C ARG A 33 20.78 10.28 29.03
N ARG A 34 21.39 9.17 28.63
CA ARG A 34 21.90 8.99 27.26
C ARG A 34 20.76 9.50 26.41
N SER A 35 21.01 10.60 25.70
CA SER A 35 20.08 11.11 24.73
C SER A 35 19.81 9.95 23.80
N LEU A 36 18.68 9.28 24.04
CA LEU A 36 18.02 8.45 23.06
C LEU A 36 17.87 9.43 21.93
N ARG A 37 18.77 9.34 20.94
CA ARG A 37 18.49 9.82 19.61
C ARG A 37 17.21 9.07 19.28
N ARG A 38 16.09 9.75 19.53
CA ARG A 38 14.77 9.34 19.13
C ARG A 38 14.98 9.18 17.65
N ALA A 39 15.13 7.93 17.20
CA ALA A 39 14.97 7.62 15.80
C ALA A 39 13.57 8.14 15.54
N ARG A 40 13.50 9.35 14.97
CA ARG A 40 12.26 9.81 14.36
C ARG A 40 11.88 8.63 13.48
N PRO A 41 10.65 8.09 13.57
CA PRO A 41 10.20 7.23 12.51
C PRO A 41 10.46 8.04 11.24
N ARG A 42 11.35 7.56 10.38
CA ARG A 42 11.49 8.17 9.06
C ARG A 42 10.15 7.88 8.43
N ARG A 43 9.23 8.84 8.56
CA ARG A 43 8.08 9.00 7.66
C ARG A 43 8.68 9.38 6.31
N SER A 44 9.40 8.47 5.69
CA SER A 44 9.66 8.45 4.26
C SER A 44 8.57 7.58 3.63
N HIS A 45 7.32 7.94 3.89
CA HIS A 45 6.13 7.44 3.17
C HIS A 45 5.70 8.46 2.12
N SER A 46 6.66 9.15 1.49
CA SER A 46 6.35 10.21 0.55
C SER A 46 7.38 10.26 -0.57
N SER A 47 7.17 9.38 -1.53
CA SER A 47 7.56 9.63 -2.92
C SER A 47 6.47 9.26 -3.93
N SER A 48 5.40 8.59 -3.48
CA SER A 48 4.13 8.47 -4.21
C SER A 48 3.00 8.44 -3.20
N GLN A 49 2.70 9.59 -2.57
CA GLN A 49 1.28 9.81 -2.33
C GLN A 49 0.64 9.67 -3.70
N PHE A 50 -0.18 8.63 -3.83
CA PHE A 50 -1.26 8.57 -4.82
C PHE A 50 -1.60 9.99 -5.26
N ARG A 51 -1.83 10.23 -6.56
CA ARG A 51 -2.56 11.44 -6.93
C ARG A 51 -3.99 11.29 -6.44
N TYR A 52 -4.19 11.26 -5.12
CA TYR A 52 -5.37 11.75 -4.45
C TYR A 52 -5.40 13.22 -4.84
N GLN A 53 -6.07 13.49 -5.97
CA GLN A 53 -6.41 14.84 -6.34
C GLN A 53 -7.40 15.28 -5.27
N SER A 54 -6.92 16.02 -4.27
CA SER A 54 -7.69 16.59 -3.16
C SER A 54 -8.78 17.59 -3.61
N ASN A 55 -9.01 17.72 -4.91
CA ASN A 55 -10.15 18.39 -5.52
C ASN A 55 -11.34 17.43 -5.71
N GLN A 56 -11.50 16.42 -4.84
CA GLN A 56 -12.56 15.42 -4.98
C GLN A 56 -13.93 16.08 -4.95
N GLN A 57 -14.53 16.17 -6.12
CA GLN A 57 -15.93 16.47 -6.29
C GLN A 57 -16.71 15.44 -5.45
N GLU A 58 -17.45 15.89 -4.44
CA GLU A 58 -18.26 14.99 -3.61
C GLU A 58 -19.14 14.15 -4.55
N LEU A 59 -18.88 12.84 -4.62
CA LEU A 59 -19.61 11.99 -5.55
C LEU A 59 -21.08 11.93 -5.12
N THR A 60 -21.96 12.35 -6.03
CA THR A 60 -23.39 12.19 -5.88
C THR A 60 -23.86 10.96 -6.66
N PRO A 61 -24.81 10.17 -6.14
CA PRO A 61 -25.40 9.08 -6.89
C PRO A 61 -26.00 9.59 -8.21
N LEU A 62 -25.66 8.93 -9.32
CA LEU A 62 -26.30 9.15 -10.62
C LEU A 62 -27.52 8.23 -10.77
N PRO A 63 -28.51 8.57 -11.63
CA PRO A 63 -29.66 7.70 -11.92
C PRO A 63 -29.24 6.27 -12.32
N LEU A 64 -30.12 5.29 -12.12
CA LEU A 64 -29.82 3.90 -12.48
C LEU A 64 -29.86 3.72 -14.01
N LEU A 65 -28.93 2.94 -14.56
CA LEU A 65 -28.85 2.68 -16.01
C LEU A 65 -30.11 1.99 -16.56
N LYS A 66 -30.77 1.15 -15.74
CA LYS A 66 -31.98 0.42 -16.13
C LYS A 66 -33.26 1.27 -16.17
N ASP A 67 -33.24 2.45 -15.54
CA ASP A 67 -34.42 3.30 -15.40
C ASP A 67 -34.49 4.41 -16.46
N VAL A 68 -33.44 4.54 -17.30
CA VAL A 68 -33.37 5.59 -18.33
C VAL A 68 -33.75 5.05 -19.72
N PRO A 69 -34.32 5.89 -20.59
CA PRO A 69 -34.59 5.51 -21.97
C PRO A 69 -33.29 5.26 -22.75
N ALA A 70 -33.36 4.44 -23.80
CA ALA A 70 -32.21 4.09 -24.64
C ALA A 70 -31.49 5.30 -25.26
N SER A 71 -32.21 6.42 -25.45
CA SER A 71 -31.65 7.69 -25.94
C SER A 71 -30.66 8.34 -24.98
N GLU A 72 -30.82 8.12 -23.67
CA GLU A 72 -29.99 8.74 -22.62
C GLU A 72 -28.97 7.75 -22.04
N LEU A 73 -29.13 6.45 -22.32
CA LEU A 73 -28.33 5.37 -21.74
C LEU A 73 -26.83 5.57 -21.93
N HIS A 74 -26.38 5.88 -23.15
CA HIS A 74 -24.95 6.02 -23.46
C HIS A 74 -24.33 7.27 -22.83
N GLU A 75 -25.10 8.36 -22.71
CA GLU A 75 -24.64 9.57 -22.01
C GLU A 75 -24.47 9.27 -20.51
N LEU A 76 -25.46 8.63 -19.90
CA LEU A 76 -25.41 8.24 -18.49
C LEU A 76 -24.28 7.24 -18.22
N LEU A 77 -24.07 6.26 -19.12
CA LEU A 77 -22.97 5.31 -19.04
C LEU A 77 -21.61 6.03 -19.02
N SER A 78 -21.41 6.99 -19.92
CA SER A 78 -20.19 7.79 -19.99
C SER A 78 -19.96 8.59 -18.71
N ARG A 79 -21.02 9.17 -18.14
CA ARG A 79 -20.97 9.86 -16.84
C ARG A 79 -20.62 8.92 -15.68
N LYS A 80 -21.18 7.71 -15.64
CA LYS A 80 -20.84 6.70 -14.62
C LYS A 80 -19.39 6.21 -14.79
N LEU A 81 -18.91 6.00 -16.01
CA LEU A 81 -17.50 5.65 -16.27
C LEU A 81 -16.54 6.75 -15.80
N ALA A 82 -16.88 8.02 -16.03
CA ALA A 82 -16.13 9.15 -15.51
C ALA A 82 -16.15 9.18 -13.96
N GLN A 83 -17.31 8.98 -13.34
CA GLN A 83 -17.48 8.90 -11.89
C GLN A 83 -16.62 7.78 -11.26
N CYS A 84 -16.58 6.61 -11.89
CA CYS A 84 -15.75 5.48 -11.45
C CYS A 84 -14.23 5.71 -11.63
N GLY A 85 -13.83 6.76 -12.36
CA GLY A 85 -12.44 7.21 -12.44
C GLY A 85 -11.94 7.96 -11.20
N VAL A 86 -12.83 8.36 -10.27
CA VAL A 86 -12.42 9.02 -9.02
C VAL A 86 -11.80 8.00 -8.08
N MET A 87 -10.57 8.25 -7.64
CA MET A 87 -9.82 7.35 -6.74
C MET A 87 -10.10 7.69 -5.28
N PHE A 88 -10.19 6.70 -4.40
CA PHE A 88 -10.36 6.94 -2.96
C PHE A 88 -9.14 6.45 -2.19
N ASP A 89 -8.83 7.11 -1.08
CA ASP A 89 -7.86 6.60 -0.13
C ASP A 89 -8.55 5.55 0.77
N PHE A 90 -8.11 4.31 0.68
CA PHE A 90 -8.60 3.21 1.51
C PHE A 90 -7.73 2.95 2.75
N LEU A 91 -6.58 3.63 2.88
CA LEU A 91 -5.79 3.60 4.12
C LEU A 91 -6.48 4.41 5.23
N ASP A 92 -7.21 5.47 4.87
CA ASP A 92 -8.21 6.08 5.74
C ASP A 92 -9.58 5.39 5.53
N CYS A 93 -9.90 4.42 6.37
CA CYS A 93 -11.13 3.63 6.23
C CYS A 93 -12.42 4.39 6.57
N VAL A 94 -12.34 5.56 7.22
CA VAL A 94 -13.50 6.35 7.63
C VAL A 94 -13.73 7.60 6.78
N ALA A 95 -12.72 8.03 6.01
CA ALA A 95 -12.87 9.09 5.02
C ALA A 95 -13.74 8.66 3.84
N ASP A 96 -14.52 9.62 3.32
CA ASP A 96 -15.25 9.52 2.04
C ASP A 96 -16.16 8.29 1.91
N LEU A 97 -16.68 7.74 3.01
CA LEU A 97 -17.54 6.54 3.01
C LEU A 97 -18.69 6.62 2.00
N LYS A 98 -19.34 7.78 1.93
CA LYS A 98 -20.42 8.05 0.96
C LYS A 98 -19.91 7.95 -0.48
N GLY A 99 -18.78 8.59 -0.80
CA GLY A 99 -18.20 8.54 -2.14
C GLY A 99 -17.74 7.15 -2.52
N LYS A 100 -17.12 6.42 -1.58
CA LYS A 100 -16.73 5.02 -1.75
C LYS A 100 -17.93 4.13 -2.07
N GLU A 101 -19.05 4.30 -1.37
CA GLU A 101 -20.26 3.52 -1.64
C GLU A 101 -20.91 3.90 -2.98
N VAL A 102 -20.95 5.19 -3.32
CA VAL A 102 -21.46 5.65 -4.61
C VAL A 102 -20.67 5.04 -5.78
N LYS A 103 -19.33 5.06 -5.70
CA LYS A 103 -18.49 4.41 -6.72
C LYS A 103 -18.69 2.90 -6.75
N ARG A 104 -18.81 2.24 -5.60
CA ARG A 104 -19.06 0.80 -5.53
C ARG A 104 -20.38 0.43 -6.22
N ALA A 105 -21.45 1.16 -5.93
CA ALA A 105 -22.76 0.95 -6.56
C ALA A 105 -22.72 1.20 -8.08
N ALA A 106 -22.08 2.29 -8.51
CA ALA A 106 -21.91 2.60 -9.93
C ALA A 106 -21.09 1.53 -10.68
N LEU A 107 -20.02 1.00 -10.08
CA LEU A 107 -19.25 -0.11 -10.66
C LEU A 107 -20.09 -1.39 -10.80
N ASN A 108 -20.92 -1.74 -9.82
CA ASN A 108 -21.82 -2.89 -9.92
C ASN A 108 -22.82 -2.74 -11.07
N GLU A 109 -23.43 -1.56 -11.22
CA GLU A 109 -24.31 -1.28 -12.35
C GLU A 109 -23.59 -1.39 -13.70
N LEU A 110 -22.33 -0.94 -13.79
CA LEU A 110 -21.55 -1.04 -15.02
C LEU A 110 -21.26 -2.51 -15.39
N VAL A 111 -20.93 -3.35 -14.40
CA VAL A 111 -20.74 -4.80 -14.58
C VAL A 111 -22.02 -5.44 -15.11
N GLU A 112 -23.16 -5.17 -14.48
CA GLU A 112 -24.46 -5.69 -14.91
C GLU A 112 -24.83 -5.21 -16.32
N CYS A 113 -24.67 -3.90 -16.59
CA CYS A 113 -25.01 -3.28 -17.86
C CYS A 113 -24.25 -3.92 -19.03
N VAL A 114 -22.92 -4.02 -18.93
CA VAL A 114 -22.08 -4.60 -19.99
C VAL A 114 -22.28 -6.12 -20.13
N GLY A 115 -22.56 -6.82 -19.03
CA GLY A 115 -22.78 -8.26 -19.04
C GLY A 115 -24.15 -8.70 -19.55
N SER A 116 -25.19 -7.87 -19.41
CA SER A 116 -26.58 -8.27 -19.66
C SER A 116 -27.30 -7.44 -20.72
N THR A 117 -26.81 -6.25 -21.07
CA THR A 117 -27.50 -5.35 -22.01
C THR A 117 -26.83 -5.38 -23.38
N ARG A 118 -27.60 -5.79 -24.41
CA ARG A 118 -27.13 -5.80 -25.80
C ARG A 118 -27.03 -4.39 -26.38
N GLY A 119 -26.07 -4.18 -27.27
CA GLY A 119 -25.90 -2.95 -28.04
C GLY A 119 -25.32 -1.77 -27.25
N VAL A 120 -24.84 -1.99 -26.02
CA VAL A 120 -24.23 -0.95 -25.18
C VAL A 120 -22.80 -0.61 -25.62
N LEU A 121 -22.07 -1.58 -26.18
CA LEU A 121 -20.67 -1.40 -26.59
C LEU A 121 -20.56 -0.80 -28.00
N ILE A 122 -20.90 0.48 -28.12
CA ILE A 122 -20.68 1.29 -29.33
C ILE A 122 -19.29 1.95 -29.34
N GLU A 123 -18.76 2.25 -30.53
CA GLU A 123 -17.41 2.80 -30.70
C GLU A 123 -17.09 4.03 -29.82
N PRO A 124 -17.98 5.01 -29.64
CA PRO A 124 -17.73 6.17 -28.76
C PRO A 124 -17.50 5.83 -27.28
N VAL A 125 -17.96 4.67 -26.80
CA VAL A 125 -17.88 4.28 -25.38
C VAL A 125 -16.53 3.64 -25.01
N TYR A 126 -15.86 3.00 -25.98
CA TYR A 126 -14.56 2.34 -25.77
C TYR A 126 -13.50 3.23 -25.09
N PRO A 127 -13.24 4.49 -25.53
CA PRO A 127 -12.24 5.33 -24.88
C PRO A 127 -12.56 5.59 -23.39
N ASP A 128 -13.83 5.76 -23.03
CA ASP A 128 -14.23 5.97 -21.64
C ASP A 128 -14.07 4.73 -20.76
N ILE A 129 -14.39 3.55 -21.31
CA ILE A 129 -14.15 2.26 -20.67
C ILE A 129 -12.66 2.06 -20.39
N ILE A 130 -11.82 2.19 -21.42
CA ILE A 130 -10.38 1.99 -21.30
C ILE A 130 -9.78 3.00 -20.33
N ARG A 131 -10.16 4.28 -20.42
CA ARG A 131 -9.72 5.32 -19.48
C ARG A 131 -10.09 4.99 -18.03
N MET A 132 -11.32 4.54 -17.77
CA MET A 132 -11.77 4.16 -16.42
C MET A 132 -10.95 2.99 -15.88
N ILE A 133 -10.72 1.96 -16.69
CA ILE A 133 -9.90 0.79 -16.33
C ILE A 133 -8.46 1.22 -16.04
N SER A 134 -7.82 1.96 -16.96
CA SER A 134 -6.44 2.40 -16.83
C SER A 134 -6.19 3.23 -15.58
N VAL A 135 -7.07 4.18 -15.26
CA VAL A 135 -6.93 5.03 -14.06
C VAL A 135 -7.01 4.23 -12.75
N ASN A 136 -7.78 3.12 -12.73
CA ASN A 136 -7.94 2.30 -11.55
C ASN A 136 -6.85 1.21 -11.41
N ILE A 137 -6.47 0.56 -12.53
CA ILE A 137 -5.56 -0.60 -12.52
C ILE A 137 -4.10 -0.17 -12.61
N PHE A 138 -3.75 0.76 -13.51
CA PHE A 138 -2.36 1.14 -13.75
C PHE A 138 -1.86 2.10 -12.67
N ARG A 139 -1.30 1.51 -11.62
CA ARG A 139 -0.71 2.21 -10.48
C ARG A 139 0.62 1.58 -10.10
N THR A 140 1.50 2.40 -9.51
CA THR A 140 2.74 1.91 -8.92
C THR A 140 2.40 1.09 -7.68
N LEU A 141 2.87 -0.15 -7.63
CA LEU A 141 2.75 -0.98 -6.43
C LEU A 141 3.62 -0.39 -5.31
N PRO A 142 3.16 -0.44 -4.05
CA PRO A 142 4.00 -0.05 -2.93
C PRO A 142 5.28 -0.89 -2.91
N PRO A 143 6.43 -0.32 -2.51
CA PRO A 143 7.66 -1.09 -2.38
C PRO A 143 7.45 -2.26 -1.41
N SER A 144 8.11 -3.40 -1.67
CA SER A 144 8.10 -4.50 -0.70
C SER A 144 8.72 -4.03 0.62
N GLU A 145 7.97 -4.16 1.71
CA GLU A 145 8.42 -3.79 3.05
C GLU A 145 9.28 -4.90 3.69
N ASN A 146 9.19 -6.14 3.18
CA ASN A 146 9.90 -7.30 3.69
C ASN A 146 10.84 -7.92 2.63
N PRO A 147 12.16 -7.68 2.69
CA PRO A 147 13.14 -8.29 1.80
C PRO A 147 13.44 -9.76 2.12
N GLU A 148 13.05 -10.26 3.30
CA GLU A 148 13.24 -11.65 3.75
C GLU A 148 11.92 -12.46 3.67
N PHE A 149 10.96 -12.02 2.84
CA PHE A 149 9.64 -12.62 2.74
C PHE A 149 9.69 -14.14 2.56
N ASP A 150 9.10 -14.86 3.50
CA ASP A 150 8.91 -16.31 3.45
C ASP A 150 7.49 -16.64 2.95
N PRO A 151 7.32 -17.20 1.75
CA PRO A 151 6.00 -17.53 1.21
C PRO A 151 5.20 -18.55 2.02
N GLU A 152 5.84 -19.35 2.88
CA GLU A 152 5.17 -20.36 3.71
C GLU A 152 4.71 -19.81 5.06
N GLU A 153 5.43 -18.83 5.63
CA GLU A 153 5.16 -18.30 6.97
C GLU A 153 4.52 -16.90 6.98
N ASP A 154 4.84 -16.04 6.00
CA ASP A 154 4.40 -14.64 6.00
C ASP A 154 3.00 -14.46 5.39
N GLU A 155 2.19 -13.61 6.04
CA GLU A 155 0.90 -13.21 5.52
C GLU A 155 1.07 -12.30 4.27
N PRO A 156 0.32 -12.54 3.19
CA PRO A 156 0.40 -11.71 2.00
C PRO A 156 -0.19 -10.31 2.26
N ASN A 157 0.47 -9.28 1.75
CA ASN A 157 -0.03 -7.91 1.80
C ASN A 157 -1.33 -7.77 0.98
N LEU A 158 -2.43 -7.44 1.63
CA LEU A 158 -3.72 -7.20 0.99
C LEU A 158 -3.80 -5.76 0.46
N GLU A 159 -4.35 -5.58 -0.74
CA GLU A 159 -4.60 -4.26 -1.32
C GLU A 159 -5.84 -3.61 -0.68
N PRO A 160 -5.70 -2.49 0.04
CA PRO A 160 -6.84 -1.85 0.73
C PRO A 160 -7.96 -1.42 -0.22
N SER A 161 -7.63 -1.08 -1.46
CA SER A 161 -8.59 -0.64 -2.48
C SER A 161 -9.36 -1.79 -3.14
N TRP A 162 -9.15 -3.04 -2.69
CA TRP A 162 -9.77 -4.23 -3.26
C TRP A 162 -11.29 -4.17 -3.43
N PRO A 163 -12.08 -3.57 -2.51
CA PRO A 163 -13.54 -3.46 -2.69
C PRO A 163 -13.96 -2.74 -3.99
N HIS A 164 -13.14 -1.82 -4.50
CA HIS A 164 -13.37 -1.19 -5.82
C HIS A 164 -12.65 -1.95 -6.93
N LEU A 165 -11.41 -2.36 -6.70
CA LEU A 165 -10.60 -3.00 -7.74
C LEU A 165 -11.17 -4.34 -8.21
N GLN A 166 -11.74 -5.13 -7.31
CA GLN A 166 -12.42 -6.37 -7.67
C GLN A 166 -13.49 -6.13 -8.75
N LEU A 167 -14.31 -5.08 -8.57
CA LEU A 167 -15.36 -4.71 -9.52
C LEU A 167 -14.80 -4.15 -10.83
N VAL A 168 -13.68 -3.44 -10.80
CA VAL A 168 -13.00 -2.96 -12.02
C VAL A 168 -12.47 -4.14 -12.85
N TYR A 169 -11.87 -5.14 -12.19
CA TYR A 169 -11.43 -6.37 -12.86
C TYR A 169 -12.61 -7.17 -13.42
N GLU A 170 -13.67 -7.33 -12.63
CA GLU A 170 -14.89 -8.00 -13.08
C GLU A 170 -15.51 -7.30 -14.28
N PHE A 171 -15.63 -5.96 -14.21
CA PHE A 171 -16.09 -5.14 -15.32
C PHE A 171 -15.24 -5.34 -16.58
N PHE A 172 -13.91 -5.33 -16.42
CA PHE A 172 -13.00 -5.53 -17.55
C PHE A 172 -13.17 -6.91 -18.19
N LEU A 173 -13.29 -7.96 -17.37
CA LEU A 173 -13.56 -9.32 -17.87
C LEU A 173 -14.90 -9.38 -18.62
N ARG A 174 -15.98 -8.83 -18.06
CA ARG A 174 -17.29 -8.77 -18.74
C ARG A 174 -17.24 -7.99 -20.04
N PHE A 175 -16.49 -6.89 -20.09
CA PHE A 175 -16.28 -6.11 -21.30
C PHE A 175 -15.58 -6.93 -22.40
N LEU A 176 -14.54 -7.70 -22.06
CA LEU A 176 -13.82 -8.54 -23.02
C LEU A 176 -14.62 -9.78 -23.47
N GLU A 177 -15.45 -10.33 -22.58
CA GLU A 177 -16.30 -11.50 -22.84
C GLU A 177 -17.62 -11.13 -23.53
N SER A 178 -17.95 -9.84 -23.64
CA SER A 178 -19.20 -9.38 -24.24
C SER A 178 -19.28 -9.81 -25.72
N PRO A 179 -20.41 -10.38 -26.17
CA PRO A 179 -20.59 -10.72 -27.59
C PRO A 179 -20.58 -9.51 -28.51
N ASP A 180 -20.82 -8.30 -27.97
CA ASP A 180 -20.79 -7.04 -28.71
C ASP A 180 -19.38 -6.39 -28.71
N PHE A 181 -18.39 -7.03 -28.08
CA PHE A 181 -17.01 -6.56 -28.07
C PHE A 181 -16.40 -6.60 -29.48
N GLN A 182 -15.76 -5.50 -29.88
CA GLN A 182 -15.15 -5.32 -31.19
C GLN A 182 -13.63 -5.14 -31.05
N PRO A 183 -12.83 -6.20 -31.26
CA PRO A 183 -11.37 -6.13 -31.14
C PRO A 183 -10.73 -5.08 -32.07
N SER A 184 -11.33 -4.85 -33.24
CA SER A 184 -10.86 -3.88 -34.23
C SER A 184 -10.96 -2.42 -33.76
N VAL A 185 -11.92 -2.13 -32.88
CA VAL A 185 -12.09 -0.83 -32.24
C VAL A 185 -11.20 -0.73 -31.00
N ALA A 186 -11.23 -1.76 -30.14
CA ALA A 186 -10.46 -1.80 -28.89
C ALA A 186 -8.95 -1.62 -29.10
N LYS A 187 -8.36 -2.24 -30.13
CA LYS A 187 -6.93 -2.13 -30.45
C LYS A 187 -6.44 -0.71 -30.75
N ARG A 188 -7.34 0.25 -31.00
CA ARG A 188 -6.99 1.67 -31.18
C ARG A 188 -6.67 2.36 -29.85
N TYR A 189 -7.12 1.78 -28.74
CA TYR A 189 -6.99 2.34 -27.39
C TYR A 189 -6.12 1.47 -26.47
N VAL A 190 -5.91 0.21 -26.81
CA VAL A 190 -5.01 -0.72 -26.11
C VAL A 190 -3.73 -0.86 -26.93
N ASP A 191 -2.71 -0.09 -26.57
CA ASP A 191 -1.39 -0.12 -27.20
C ASP A 191 -0.34 -0.82 -26.31
N GLN A 192 0.95 -0.77 -26.68
CA GLN A 192 2.03 -1.43 -25.93
C GLN A 192 2.48 -0.69 -24.66
N LYS A 193 1.90 0.47 -24.33
CA LYS A 193 2.24 1.25 -23.13
C LYS A 193 1.43 0.79 -21.92
#